data_AF-A0A366ZPU0-F1
#
_entry.id   AF-A0A366ZPU0-F1
#
_cell.length_a   1.000
_cell.length_b   1.000
_cell.length_c   1.000
_cell.angle_alpha   90.00
_cell.angle_beta   90.00
_cell.angle_gamma   90.00
#
_symmetry.space_group_name_H-M   'P 1'
#
loop_
_entity.id
_entity.type
_entity.pdbx_description
1 polymer ?
#
loop_
_entity_poly.entity_id
_entity_poly.type
_entity_poly.pdbx_seq_one_letter_code
_entity_poly.pdbx_strand_id
1 'polypeptide(L)'
;MSEPRPRPGSHPERAKGGEDGVLLVRVVRGGPTPEELAALTVVVAALAQRRPHRRPTPVGTWASFGDAHRTALRPGPGGWRASGRFA
;
A
#
# COMPACT_ATOMS: atom_id res chain seq x y z
N MET A 1 14.48 -56.57 15.16
CA MET A 1 13.96 -56.05 13.87
C MET A 1 12.60 -55.44 14.14
N SER A 2 12.54 -54.12 14.31
CA SER A 2 11.28 -53.39 14.49
C SER A 2 11.35 -52.13 13.62
N GLU A 3 10.46 -52.04 12.65
CA GLU A 3 10.37 -50.92 11.71
C GLU A 3 9.72 -49.70 12.39
N PRO A 4 10.24 -48.47 12.22
CA PRO A 4 9.66 -47.32 12.87
C PRO A 4 8.41 -46.84 12.11
N ARG A 5 7.31 -46.67 12.85
CA ARG A 5 6.04 -46.10 12.38
C ARG A 5 6.26 -44.69 11.76
N PRO A 6 5.64 -44.37 10.62
CA PRO A 6 5.69 -43.01 10.07
C PRO A 6 4.92 -42.02 10.96
N ARG A 7 5.48 -40.82 11.11
CA ARG A 7 4.90 -39.73 11.92
C ARG A 7 3.73 -39.06 11.20
N PRO A 8 2.60 -38.77 11.88
CA PRO A 8 1.50 -38.01 11.30
C PRO A 8 1.87 -36.52 11.30
N GLY A 9 1.99 -35.94 10.11
CA GLY A 9 2.34 -34.53 9.96
C GLY A 9 2.74 -34.11 8.55
N SER A 10 2.33 -34.85 7.51
CA SER A 10 2.42 -34.39 6.13
C SER A 10 1.48 -33.19 5.95
N HIS A 11 2.01 -31.99 6.17
CA HIS A 11 1.41 -30.78 5.65
C HIS A 11 1.28 -30.92 4.13
N PRO A 12 0.11 -30.58 3.53
CA PRO A 12 0.00 -30.57 2.10
C PRO A 12 1.05 -29.62 1.55
N GLU A 13 1.80 -30.14 0.58
CA GLU A 13 2.73 -29.43 -0.28
C GLU A 13 2.19 -28.04 -0.56
N ARG A 14 2.83 -27.03 0.05
CA ARG A 14 2.54 -25.63 -0.20
C ARG A 14 2.73 -25.44 -1.69
N ALA A 15 1.62 -25.39 -2.42
CA ALA A 15 1.58 -25.13 -3.85
C ALA A 15 2.60 -24.03 -4.14
N LYS A 16 3.57 -24.35 -5.01
CA LYS A 16 4.54 -23.37 -5.51
C LYS A 16 3.75 -22.14 -5.93
N GLY A 17 3.87 -21.07 -5.15
CA GLY A 17 3.45 -19.74 -5.59
C GLY A 17 4.30 -19.44 -6.80
N GLY A 18 3.71 -19.62 -7.99
CA GLY A 18 4.32 -19.20 -9.23
C GLY A 18 4.62 -17.72 -9.07
N GLU A 19 5.88 -17.36 -9.30
CA GLU A 19 6.41 -16.01 -9.51
C GLU A 19 5.41 -14.82 -9.40
N ASP A 20 4.81 -14.66 -8.22
CA ASP A 20 3.97 -13.53 -7.89
C ASP A 20 4.95 -12.40 -7.54
N GLY A 21 5.41 -11.69 -8.57
CA GLY A 21 6.06 -10.40 -8.37
C GLY A 21 5.19 -9.60 -7.42
N VAL A 22 5.69 -9.35 -6.21
CA VAL A 22 4.95 -8.91 -5.01
C VAL A 22 3.83 -7.93 -5.39
N LEU A 23 2.58 -8.40 -5.39
CA LEU A 23 1.42 -7.57 -5.74
C LEU A 23 1.24 -6.49 -4.66
N LEU A 24 1.24 -5.22 -5.08
CA LEU A 24 1.08 -4.06 -4.18
C LEU A 24 -0.36 -3.84 -3.70
N VAL A 25 -1.32 -4.65 -4.18
CA VAL A 25 -2.75 -4.45 -3.95
C VAL A 25 -3.44 -5.76 -3.56
N ARG A 26 -4.38 -5.68 -2.61
CA ARG A 26 -5.18 -6.83 -2.13
C ARG A 26 -6.66 -6.60 -2.42
N VAL A 27 -7.29 -7.58 -3.07
CA VAL A 27 -8.74 -7.59 -3.30
C VAL A 27 -9.45 -8.04 -2.01
N VAL A 28 -10.30 -7.17 -1.45
CA VAL A 28 -11.05 -7.43 -0.20
C VAL A 28 -12.42 -8.04 -0.49
N ARG A 29 -12.98 -7.78 -1.67
CA ARG A 29 -14.29 -8.29 -2.12
C ARG A 29 -14.34 -8.31 -3.66
N GLY A 30 -15.08 -9.26 -4.22
CA GLY A 30 -15.24 -9.45 -5.68
C GLY A 30 -14.23 -10.46 -6.24
N GLY A 31 -14.49 -10.94 -7.47
CA GLY A 31 -13.61 -11.84 -8.20
C GLY A 31 -13.18 -11.20 -9.52
N PRO A 32 -12.21 -10.26 -9.51
CA PRO A 32 -11.77 -9.59 -10.72
C PRO A 32 -11.11 -10.58 -11.67
N THR A 33 -11.23 -10.33 -12.96
CA THR A 33 -10.57 -11.16 -13.96
C THR A 33 -9.06 -10.91 -13.97
N PRO A 34 -8.24 -11.84 -14.51
CA PRO A 34 -6.81 -11.62 -14.65
C PRO A 34 -6.47 -10.35 -15.43
N GLU A 35 -7.27 -10.02 -16.44
CA GLU A 35 -7.09 -8.84 -17.29
C GLU A 35 -7.33 -7.55 -16.51
N GLU A 36 -8.36 -7.52 -15.65
CA GLU A 36 -8.65 -6.37 -14.79
C GLU A 36 -7.55 -6.12 -13.76
N LEU A 37 -7.02 -7.20 -13.16
CA LEU A 37 -5.87 -7.13 -12.24
C LEU A 37 -4.60 -6.63 -12.94
N ALA A 38 -4.34 -7.11 -14.15
CA ALA A 38 -3.22 -6.65 -14.95
C ALA A 38 -3.36 -5.16 -15.30
N ALA A 39 -4.53 -4.72 -15.76
CA ALA A 39 -4.80 -3.33 -16.07
C ALA A 39 -4.62 -2.41 -14.85
N LEU A 40 -5.16 -2.80 -13.70
CA LEU A 40 -5.02 -2.04 -12.46
C LEU A 40 -3.55 -1.94 -12.03
N THR A 41 -2.79 -3.04 -12.14
CA THR A 41 -1.37 -3.06 -11.78
C THR A 41 -0.55 -2.11 -12.66
N VAL A 42 -0.82 -2.09 -13.97
CA VAL A 42 -0.17 -1.15 -14.91
C VAL A 42 -0.47 0.29 -14.54
N VAL A 43 -1.72 0.61 -14.21
CA VAL A 43 -2.11 1.98 -13.79
C VAL A 43 -1.39 2.37 -12.50
N VAL A 44 -1.37 1.49 -11.50
CA VAL A 44 -0.68 1.74 -10.22
C VAL A 44 0.83 1.92 -10.45
N ALA A 45 1.46 1.08 -11.27
CA ALA A 45 2.88 1.21 -11.60
C ALA A 45 3.17 2.52 -12.35
N ALA A 46 2.30 2.95 -13.26
CA ALA A 46 2.44 4.22 -13.96
C ALA A 46 2.32 5.43 -13.02
N LEU A 47 1.39 5.38 -12.05
CA LEU A 47 1.26 6.42 -11.02
C LEU A 47 2.44 6.44 -10.05
N ALA A 48 3.00 5.26 -9.73
CA ALA A 48 4.16 5.12 -8.84
C ALA A 48 5.47 5.59 -9.48
N GLN A 49 5.56 5.60 -10.81
CA GLN A 49 6.70 6.16 -11.55
C GLN A 49 6.77 7.68 -11.38
N ARG A 50 7.49 8.10 -10.35
CA ARG A 50 7.75 9.50 -10.01
C ARG A 50 8.62 10.14 -11.09
N ARG A 51 8.12 11.19 -11.76
CA ARG A 51 8.92 12.00 -12.70
C ARG A 51 10.11 12.66 -11.99
N PRO A 52 11.26 12.87 -12.67
CA PRO A 52 12.45 13.47 -12.07
C PRO A 52 12.12 14.78 -11.37
N HIS A 53 12.69 14.92 -10.17
CA HIS A 53 12.29 15.85 -9.12
C HIS A 53 12.31 17.32 -9.56
N ARG A 54 11.12 17.90 -9.77
CA ARG A 54 10.92 19.34 -9.63
C ARG A 54 10.92 19.65 -8.12
N ARG A 55 11.51 20.80 -7.76
CA ARG A 55 11.59 21.43 -6.42
C ARG A 55 10.48 20.94 -5.45
N PRO A 56 10.76 20.70 -4.15
CA PRO A 56 9.78 20.16 -3.22
C PRO A 56 8.47 20.93 -3.36
N THR A 57 7.41 20.22 -3.75
CA THR A 57 6.09 20.83 -3.82
C THR A 57 5.73 21.24 -2.40
N PRO A 58 5.34 22.50 -2.15
CA PRO A 58 4.84 22.90 -0.85
C PRO A 58 3.82 21.86 -0.39
N VAL A 59 4.02 21.30 0.80
CA VAL A 59 3.16 20.25 1.35
C VAL A 59 2.10 20.91 2.23
N GLY A 60 0.88 20.37 2.18
CA GLY A 60 -0.20 20.89 3.02
C GLY A 60 0.20 20.77 4.50
N THR A 61 -0.44 21.55 5.36
CA THR A 61 -0.21 21.55 6.82
C THR A 61 -0.21 20.14 7.43
N TRP A 62 -0.97 19.17 6.89
CA TRP A 62 -0.93 17.77 7.33
C TRP A 62 0.40 17.04 7.11
N ALA A 63 1.13 17.40 6.05
CA ALA A 63 2.39 16.77 5.66
C ALA A 63 3.61 17.68 5.94
N SER A 64 3.40 18.85 6.52
CA SER A 64 4.46 19.78 6.91
C SER A 64 5.13 19.31 8.19
N PHE A 65 6.45 19.10 8.13
CA PHE A 65 7.26 18.71 9.29
C PHE A 65 7.29 19.80 10.38
N GLY A 66 7.08 21.07 10.01
CA GLY A 66 6.96 22.17 10.98
C GLY A 66 5.75 22.03 11.91
N ASP A 67 4.72 21.29 11.48
CA ASP A 67 3.53 21.00 12.28
C ASP A 67 3.72 19.81 13.23
N ALA A 68 4.78 19.01 13.07
CA ALA A 68 5.18 18.02 14.08
C ALA A 68 5.58 18.66 15.42
N HIS A 69 5.90 19.97 15.40
CA HIS A 69 6.20 20.77 16.58
C HIS A 69 5.10 21.81 16.91
N ARG A 70 3.91 21.77 16.26
CA ARG A 70 2.87 22.79 16.44
C ARG A 70 1.48 22.28 16.76
N THR A 71 0.73 23.21 17.35
CA THR A 71 -0.67 23.17 17.79
C THR A 71 -1.60 22.49 16.80
N ALA A 72 -2.40 21.55 17.32
CA ALA A 72 -3.42 20.86 16.55
C ALA A 72 -4.36 21.83 15.80
N LEU A 73 -4.72 21.45 14.57
CA LEU A 73 -5.74 22.14 13.77
C LEU A 73 -7.03 22.23 14.59
N ARG A 74 -7.48 23.44 14.90
CA ARG A 74 -8.69 23.64 15.70
C ARG A 74 -9.93 23.38 14.86
N PRO A 75 -10.89 22.56 15.35
CA PRO A 75 -12.19 22.47 14.73
C PRO A 75 -12.92 23.82 14.83
N GLY A 76 -13.51 24.27 13.74
CA GLY A 76 -14.21 25.56 13.65
C GLY A 76 -14.18 26.16 12.25
N PRO A 77 -14.87 27.28 12.01
CA PRO A 77 -14.86 27.97 10.72
C PRO A 77 -13.43 28.27 10.26
N GLY A 78 -13.04 27.76 9.08
CA GLY A 78 -11.69 27.90 8.54
C GLY A 78 -10.69 26.81 8.95
N GLY A 79 -10.97 25.98 9.96
CA GLY A 79 -10.07 24.90 10.41
C GLY A 79 -9.84 23.82 9.34
N TRP A 80 -10.88 23.48 8.58
CA TRP A 80 -10.76 22.59 7.42
C TRP A 80 -9.96 23.22 6.29
N ARG A 81 -10.09 24.54 6.06
CA ARG A 81 -9.33 25.26 5.02
C ARG A 81 -7.84 25.35 5.37
N ALA A 82 -7.52 25.44 6.66
CA ALA A 82 -6.14 25.43 7.14
C ALA A 82 -5.41 24.11 6.83
N SER A 83 -6.12 22.97 6.76
CA SER A 83 -5.52 21.66 6.45
C SER A 83 -4.87 21.58 5.07
N GLY A 84 -5.42 22.32 4.08
CA GLY A 84 -4.95 22.33 2.70
C GLY A 84 -4.03 23.50 2.36
N ARG A 85 -3.71 24.37 3.32
CA ARG A 85 -2.74 25.45 3.11
C ARG A 85 -1.34 24.83 3.11
N PHE A 86 -0.51 25.25 2.17
CA PHE A 86 0.88 24.82 2.12
C PHE A 86 1.75 25.65 3.08
N ALA A 87 2.73 25.00 3.71
CA ALA A 87 3.72 25.66 4.58
C ALA A 87 4.77 26.44 3.78
#